data_AF-A0A1C9WQ26-F1
#
_entry.id   AF-A0A1C9WQ26-F1
#
_cell.length_a   1.000
_cell.length_b   1.000
_cell.length_c   1.000
_cell.angle_alpha   90.00
_cell.angle_beta   90.00
_cell.angle_gamma   90.00
#
_symmetry.space_group_name_H-M   'P 1'
#
loop_
_entity.id
_entity.type
_entity.pdbx_description
1 polymer ?
#
loop_
_entity_poly.entity_id
_entity_poly.type
_entity_poly.pdbx_seq_one_letter_code
_entity_poly.pdbx_strand_id
1 'polypeptide(L)'
;MFPLTDPSSSEDAHASRADEPRCAEQCGRNNTAFVATNPHLDRWLEVVGGDNELSSEALAAAVVLARTVGLGRVTFTNWQRVNDSLGRHRTDPAVFDTIRELQVAGYVGRFQGNRYNKSRGWSLTIPEGEL
;
A
#
# COMPACT_ATOMS: atom_id res chain seq x y z
N MET A 1 -8.17 74.08 18.80
CA MET A 1 -9.40 73.28 18.62
C MET A 1 -9.18 72.45 17.36
N PHE A 2 -8.84 71.17 17.49
CA PHE A 2 -8.63 70.24 16.37
C PHE A 2 -9.36 68.93 16.69
N PRO A 3 -10.14 68.36 15.76
CA PRO A 3 -10.44 66.93 15.74
C PRO A 3 -9.81 66.28 14.50
N LEU A 4 -8.97 65.26 14.70
CA LEU A 4 -9.26 63.81 14.64
C LEU A 4 -9.23 63.23 13.21
N THR A 5 -8.17 62.48 12.90
CA THR A 5 -8.24 61.08 12.43
C THR A 5 -6.84 60.49 12.36
N ASP A 6 -6.52 59.59 13.30
CA ASP A 6 -5.82 58.32 13.03
C ASP A 6 -5.97 57.41 14.26
N PRO A 7 -6.40 56.14 14.13
CA PRO A 7 -6.50 55.23 15.26
C PRO A 7 -5.17 54.51 15.55
N SER A 8 -4.74 54.70 16.79
CA SER A 8 -4.20 53.71 17.72
C SER A 8 -3.04 52.81 17.28
N SER A 9 -1.86 53.17 17.77
CA SER A 9 -0.79 52.25 18.15
C SER A 9 -1.18 51.51 19.43
N SER A 10 -0.94 50.19 19.50
CA SER A 10 -0.65 49.45 20.74
C SER A 10 -0.03 48.10 20.42
N GLU A 11 1.21 47.96 20.89
CA GLU A 11 1.96 46.73 21.07
C GLU A 11 1.28 45.75 22.05
N ASP A 12 1.62 44.47 21.82
CA ASP A 12 1.75 43.35 22.75
C ASP A 12 0.56 42.86 23.60
N ALA A 13 0.13 41.63 23.28
CA ALA A 13 0.07 40.56 24.29
C ALA A 13 0.10 39.16 23.64
N HIS A 14 1.03 38.34 24.15
CA HIS A 14 1.23 36.92 23.92
C HIS A 14 -0.05 36.06 24.02
N ALA A 15 -0.18 35.09 23.10
CA ALA A 15 -0.79 33.80 23.42
C ALA A 15 -0.09 32.69 22.62
N SER A 16 0.67 31.85 23.32
CA SER A 16 1.18 30.57 22.82
C SER A 16 0.02 29.71 22.32
N ARG A 17 0.08 29.27 21.06
CA ARG A 17 -0.68 28.11 20.59
C ARG A 17 0.29 27.04 20.12
N ALA A 18 0.54 26.10 21.02
CA ALA A 18 0.98 24.76 20.70
C ALA A 18 -0.13 24.03 19.94
N ASP A 19 0.32 23.11 19.08
CA ASP A 19 -0.39 21.95 18.52
C ASP A 19 -1.73 22.16 17.79
N GLU A 20 -1.69 21.96 16.47
CA GLU A 20 -2.43 20.86 15.85
C GLU A 20 -1.90 20.58 14.43
N PRO A 21 -1.46 19.35 14.11
CA PRO A 21 -1.18 18.98 12.73
C PRO A 21 -2.51 18.97 11.98
N ARG A 22 -2.61 19.74 10.88
CA ARG A 22 -3.76 19.67 9.98
C ARG A 22 -3.98 18.22 9.57
N CYS A 23 -5.03 17.65 10.16
CA CYS A 23 -5.52 16.32 9.91
C CYS A 23 -5.57 16.05 8.40
N ALA A 24 -5.03 14.90 8.04
CA ALA A 24 -5.04 14.33 6.70
C ALA A 24 -6.48 14.08 6.21
N GLU A 25 -7.16 15.13 5.79
CA GLU A 25 -8.43 15.03 5.05
C GLU A 25 -8.14 14.79 3.56
N GLN A 26 -7.53 13.65 3.24
CA GLN A 26 -7.58 13.09 1.89
C GLN A 26 -7.39 11.57 1.84
N CYS A 27 -8.03 10.86 2.77
CA CYS A 27 -8.25 9.41 2.66
C CYS A 27 -9.74 9.06 2.74
N GLY A 28 -10.61 9.91 2.17
CA GLY A 28 -12.04 9.65 2.05
C GLY A 28 -12.40 9.12 0.67
N ARG A 29 -12.94 7.89 0.63
CA ARG A 29 -13.43 7.12 -0.54
C ARG A 29 -12.30 6.35 -1.23
N ASN A 30 -12.03 5.08 -0.89
CA ASN A 30 -12.81 3.93 -1.39
C ASN A 30 -12.51 2.63 -0.60
N ASN A 31 -12.32 2.69 0.72
CA ASN A 31 -11.90 1.51 1.50
C ASN A 31 -12.99 0.45 1.78
N THR A 32 -14.23 0.68 1.36
CA THR A 32 -15.33 -0.26 1.63
C THR A 32 -15.49 -1.38 0.60
N ALA A 33 -14.74 -1.34 -0.52
CA ALA A 33 -14.66 -2.46 -1.47
C ALA A 33 -13.60 -3.52 -1.08
N PHE A 34 -12.87 -3.31 0.02
CA PHE A 34 -11.78 -4.17 0.48
C PHE A 34 -12.24 -5.42 1.25
N VAL A 35 -13.54 -5.56 1.52
CA VAL A 35 -14.11 -6.69 2.26
C VAL A 35 -14.65 -7.77 1.30
N ALA A 36 -13.93 -8.03 0.22
CA ALA A 36 -13.88 -9.39 -0.29
C ALA A 36 -12.68 -10.01 0.42
N THR A 37 -12.89 -10.60 1.60
CA THR A 37 -11.80 -11.24 2.32
C THR A 37 -11.49 -12.54 1.57
N ASN A 38 -10.33 -12.62 0.92
CA ASN A 38 -9.87 -13.86 0.30
C ASN A 38 -9.81 -14.94 1.41
N PRO A 39 -10.66 -15.99 1.37
CA PRO A 39 -10.73 -16.97 2.46
C PRO A 39 -9.47 -17.83 2.57
N HIS A 40 -8.59 -17.75 1.57
CA HIS A 40 -7.30 -18.44 1.55
C HIS A 40 -6.14 -17.52 1.88
N LEU A 41 -6.40 -16.27 2.27
CA LEU A 41 -5.37 -15.27 2.55
C LEU A 41 -4.48 -15.68 3.73
N ASP A 42 -5.09 -16.06 4.84
CA ASP A 42 -4.38 -16.41 6.07
C ASP A 42 -3.52 -17.66 5.84
N ARG A 43 -4.10 -18.69 5.21
CA ARG A 43 -3.35 -19.91 4.80
C ARG A 43 -2.19 -19.56 3.86
N TRP A 44 -2.41 -18.69 2.88
CA TRP A 44 -1.33 -18.27 1.98
C TRP A 44 -0.21 -17.55 2.72
N LEU A 45 -0.55 -16.67 3.67
CA LEU A 45 0.43 -15.97 4.51
C LEU A 45 1.18 -16.91 5.45
N GLU A 46 0.52 -17.94 5.98
CA GLU A 46 1.16 -18.97 6.80
C GLU A 46 2.18 -19.78 6.00
N VAL A 47 1.82 -20.23 4.80
CA VAL A 47 2.72 -21.00 3.92
C VAL A 47 3.93 -20.13 3.53
N VAL A 48 3.69 -18.91 3.03
CA VAL A 48 4.77 -18.00 2.64
C VAL A 48 5.65 -17.63 3.83
N GLY A 49 5.05 -17.37 5.00
CA GLY A 49 5.78 -17.04 6.23
C GLY A 49 6.59 -18.19 6.82
N GLY A 50 6.25 -19.44 6.48
CA GLY A 50 7.00 -20.64 6.85
C GLY A 50 8.17 -20.95 5.90
N ASP A 51 8.26 -20.27 4.76
CA ASP A 51 9.31 -20.48 3.77
C ASP A 51 10.60 -19.75 4.17
N ASN A 52 11.61 -20.53 4.52
CA ASN A 52 12.93 -20.03 4.93
C ASN A 52 13.88 -19.79 3.74
N GLU A 53 13.49 -20.17 2.53
CA GLU A 53 14.28 -19.93 1.30
C GLU A 53 14.02 -18.53 0.73
N LEU A 54 12.93 -17.88 1.13
CA LEU A 54 12.61 -16.51 0.74
C LEU A 54 13.44 -15.47 1.50
N SER A 55 13.83 -14.43 0.77
CA SER A 55 14.41 -13.24 1.34
C SER A 55 13.40 -12.51 2.24
N SER A 56 13.93 -11.83 3.27
CA SER A 56 13.09 -10.99 4.15
C SER A 56 12.31 -9.92 3.38
N GLU A 57 12.86 -9.44 2.26
CA GLU A 57 12.20 -8.52 1.36
C GLU A 57 11.04 -9.17 0.60
N ALA A 58 11.21 -10.40 0.12
CA ALA A 58 10.16 -11.16 -0.53
C ALA A 58 9.00 -11.46 0.42
N LEU A 59 9.30 -11.83 1.68
CA LEU A 59 8.29 -12.00 2.72
C LEU A 59 7.52 -10.71 2.99
N ALA A 60 8.21 -9.57 3.12
CA ALA A 60 7.54 -8.29 3.31
C ALA A 60 6.65 -7.92 2.12
N ALA A 61 7.14 -8.11 0.89
CA ALA A 61 6.37 -7.88 -0.33
C ALA A 61 5.16 -8.81 -0.40
N ALA A 62 5.29 -10.08 -0.03
CA ALA A 62 4.20 -11.03 0.03
C ALA A 62 3.06 -10.56 0.96
N VAL A 63 3.41 -10.10 2.17
CA VAL A 63 2.43 -9.55 3.13
C VAL A 63 1.70 -8.34 2.54
N VAL A 64 2.43 -7.44 1.88
CA VAL A 64 1.83 -6.25 1.22
C VAL A 64 0.93 -6.66 0.07
N LEU A 65 1.37 -7.58 -0.79
CA LEU A 65 0.59 -8.08 -1.93
C LEU A 65 -0.69 -8.77 -1.46
N ALA A 66 -0.60 -9.60 -0.42
CA ALA A 66 -1.72 -10.26 0.23
C ALA A 66 -2.75 -9.25 0.77
N ARG A 67 -2.29 -8.24 1.51
CA ARG A 67 -3.18 -7.23 2.12
C ARG A 67 -3.79 -6.25 1.11
N THR A 68 -3.16 -6.06 -0.04
CA THR A 68 -3.64 -5.15 -1.09
C THR A 68 -4.70 -5.77 -1.99
N VAL A 69 -5.02 -7.07 -1.86
CA VAL A 69 -5.94 -7.76 -2.76
C VAL A 69 -7.12 -8.41 -2.05
N GLY A 70 -8.33 -8.04 -2.45
CA GLY A 70 -9.54 -8.76 -2.01
C GLY A 70 -9.76 -10.10 -2.73
N LEU A 71 -9.19 -10.29 -3.93
CA LEU A 71 -9.44 -11.48 -4.76
C LEU A 71 -8.15 -12.22 -5.16
N GLY A 72 -7.05 -12.01 -4.42
CA GLY A 72 -5.77 -12.65 -4.73
C GLY A 72 -5.17 -12.20 -6.07
N ARG A 73 -5.54 -11.03 -6.61
CA ARG A 73 -5.06 -10.50 -7.89
C ARG A 73 -4.51 -9.09 -7.75
N VAL A 74 -3.24 -8.90 -8.05
CA VAL A 74 -2.55 -7.60 -8.03
C VAL A 74 -2.35 -7.15 -9.47
N THR A 75 -2.88 -6.00 -9.88
CA THR A 75 -2.58 -5.46 -11.21
C THR A 75 -1.15 -4.96 -11.26
N PHE A 76 -0.49 -5.10 -12.41
CA PHE A 76 0.89 -4.66 -12.62
C PHE A 76 1.03 -3.19 -12.25
N THR A 77 0.08 -2.34 -12.65
CA THR A 77 0.03 -0.91 -12.31
C THR A 77 0.04 -0.58 -10.82
N ASN A 78 -0.22 -1.54 -9.93
CA ASN A 78 -0.20 -1.35 -8.48
C ASN A 78 1.20 -1.53 -7.87
N TRP A 79 2.23 -1.89 -8.65
CA TRP A 79 3.61 -2.09 -8.16
C TRP A 79 4.15 -0.86 -7.40
N GLN A 80 3.73 0.34 -7.80
CA GLN A 80 4.10 1.58 -7.11
C GLN A 80 3.51 1.67 -5.69
N ARG A 81 2.29 1.19 -5.48
CA ARG A 81 1.66 1.13 -4.16
C ARG A 81 2.29 0.07 -3.27
N VAL A 82 2.77 -1.02 -3.87
CA VAL A 82 3.56 -2.04 -3.17
C VAL A 82 4.85 -1.42 -2.66
N ASN A 83 5.59 -0.68 -3.49
CA ASN A 83 6.79 0.05 -3.06
C ASN A 83 6.51 1.04 -1.92
N ASP A 84 5.48 1.86 -2.07
CA ASP A 84 5.05 2.83 -1.05
C ASP A 84 4.74 2.14 0.29
N SER A 85 4.06 0.99 0.25
CA SER A 85 3.74 0.21 1.45
C SER A 85 4.95 -0.49 2.07
N LEU A 86 6.02 -0.72 1.30
CA LEU A 86 7.30 -1.24 1.77
C LEU A 86 8.25 -0.13 2.25
N GLY A 87 7.81 1.14 2.24
CA GLY A 87 8.67 2.29 2.57
C GLY A 87 9.78 2.54 1.55
N ARG A 88 9.66 1.98 0.35
CA ARG A 88 10.61 2.16 -0.75
C ARG A 88 10.26 3.36 -1.60
N HIS A 89 11.23 3.81 -2.40
CA HIS A 89 10.93 4.82 -3.41
C HIS A 89 9.86 4.29 -4.37
N ARG A 90 8.80 5.07 -4.58
CA ARG A 90 7.59 4.62 -5.29
C ARG A 90 7.88 4.06 -6.70
N THR A 91 8.88 4.60 -7.39
CA THR A 91 9.27 4.17 -8.74
C THR A 91 10.47 3.23 -8.77
N ASP A 92 10.89 2.67 -7.63
CA ASP A 92 12.01 1.75 -7.54
C ASP A 92 11.70 0.44 -8.29
N PRO A 93 12.47 0.07 -9.34
CA PRO A 93 12.25 -1.16 -10.07
C PRO A 93 12.63 -2.42 -9.28
N ALA A 94 13.35 -2.33 -8.16
CA ALA A 94 13.78 -3.50 -7.37
C ALA A 94 12.60 -4.35 -6.87
N VAL A 95 11.39 -3.77 -6.76
CA VAL A 95 10.17 -4.53 -6.43
C VAL A 95 9.87 -5.65 -7.42
N PHE A 96 10.29 -5.51 -8.68
CA PHE A 96 10.07 -6.55 -9.68
C PHE A 96 10.98 -7.77 -9.44
N ASP A 97 12.17 -7.58 -8.89
CA ASP A 97 13.06 -8.68 -8.50
C ASP A 97 12.49 -9.41 -7.28
N THR A 98 11.98 -8.67 -6.30
CA THR A 98 11.28 -9.23 -5.14
C THR A 98 10.03 -10.04 -5.56
N ILE A 99 9.23 -9.52 -6.50
CA ILE A 99 8.06 -10.24 -7.03
C ILE A 99 8.49 -11.45 -7.87
N ARG A 100 9.59 -11.35 -8.61
CA ARG A 100 10.15 -12.46 -9.39
C ARG A 100 10.58 -13.60 -8.49
N GLU A 101 11.16 -13.31 -7.34
CA GLU A 101 11.53 -14.30 -6.33
C GLU A 101 10.28 -15.09 -5.87
N LEU A 102 9.22 -14.39 -5.48
CA LEU A 102 7.94 -15.00 -5.12
C LEU A 102 7.32 -15.82 -6.27
N GLN A 103 7.53 -15.38 -7.52
CA GLN A 103 7.08 -16.11 -8.69
C GLN A 103 7.88 -17.41 -8.91
N VAL A 104 9.21 -17.38 -8.71
CA VAL A 104 10.06 -18.58 -8.81
C VAL A 104 9.71 -19.59 -7.73
N ALA A 105 9.40 -19.13 -6.52
CA ALA A 105 8.93 -19.96 -5.41
C ALA A 105 7.48 -20.47 -5.60
N GLY A 106 6.77 -20.02 -6.63
CA GLY A 106 5.42 -20.50 -6.95
C GLY A 106 4.28 -19.85 -6.16
N TYR A 107 4.57 -18.85 -5.33
CA TYR A 107 3.56 -18.12 -4.56
C TYR A 107 2.78 -17.09 -5.37
N VAL A 108 3.33 -16.72 -6.53
CA VAL A 108 2.72 -15.73 -7.42
C VAL A 108 2.75 -16.23 -8.86
N GLY A 109 1.58 -16.30 -9.49
CA GLY A 109 1.41 -16.57 -10.91
C GLY A 109 1.19 -15.31 -11.75
N ARG A 110 1.40 -15.41 -13.07
CA ARG A 110 1.01 -14.33 -14.00
C ARG A 110 -0.50 -14.34 -14.22
N PHE A 111 -1.13 -13.19 -14.01
CA PHE A 111 -2.53 -12.98 -14.35
C PHE A 111 -2.64 -12.07 -15.58
N GLN A 112 -3.35 -12.54 -16.61
CA GLN A 112 -3.84 -11.71 -17.70
C GLN A 112 -5.35 -11.61 -17.59
N GLY A 113 -5.87 -10.39 -17.40
CA GLY A 113 -7.30 -10.16 -17.46
C GLY A 113 -7.85 -10.42 -18.87
N ASN A 114 -9.17 -10.64 -18.96
CA ASN A 114 -9.84 -10.97 -20.23
C ASN A 114 -9.90 -9.78 -21.20
N ARG A 115 -10.50 -10.00 -22.38
CA ARG A 115 -10.65 -9.01 -23.47
C ARG A 115 -11.20 -7.63 -23.04
N TYR A 116 -11.95 -7.56 -21.94
CA TYR A 116 -12.53 -6.34 -21.39
C TYR A 116 -11.72 -5.76 -20.21
N ASN A 117 -11.05 -6.61 -19.42
CA ASN A 117 -10.15 -6.22 -18.33
C ASN A 117 -8.68 -6.33 -18.80
N LYS A 118 -8.16 -5.26 -19.41
CA LYS A 118 -6.77 -5.20 -19.93
C LYS A 118 -5.67 -5.22 -18.85
N SER A 119 -6.03 -5.38 -17.59
CA SER A 119 -5.08 -5.42 -16.48
C SER A 119 -4.27 -6.71 -16.51
N ARG A 120 -2.99 -6.59 -16.85
CA ARG A 120 -1.96 -7.60 -16.57
C ARG A 120 -1.51 -7.45 -15.13
N GLY A 121 -1.03 -8.53 -14.52
CA GLY A 121 -0.52 -8.49 -13.16
C GLY A 121 -0.20 -9.87 -12.65
N TRP A 122 -0.47 -10.06 -11.36
CA TRP A 122 -0.09 -11.21 -10.58
C TRP A 122 -1.30 -11.81 -9.88
N SER A 123 -1.35 -13.13 -9.76
CA SER A 123 -2.32 -13.84 -8.93
C SER A 123 -1.58 -14.58 -7.82
N LEU A 124 -2.07 -14.50 -6.59
CA LEU A 124 -1.56 -15.29 -5.49
C LEU A 124 -1.88 -16.77 -5.75
N THR A 125 -0.89 -17.63 -5.59
CA THR A 125 -0.97 -19.08 -5.80
C THR A 125 -0.39 -19.80 -4.58
N ILE A 126 -0.95 -20.96 -4.24
CA ILE A 126 -0.35 -21.89 -3.28
C ILE A 126 0.30 -23.00 -4.11
N PRO A 127 1.59 -23.34 -3.90
CA PRO A 127 2.23 -24.45 -4.58
C PRO A 127 1.47 -25.77 -4.33
N GLU A 128 1.34 -26.62 -5.35
CA GLU A 128 0.55 -27.87 -5.27
C GLU A 128 1.03 -28.85 -4.18
N GLY A 129 2.29 -28.75 -3.74
CA GLY A 129 2.85 -29.57 -2.66
C GLY A 129 2.42 -29.18 -1.24
N GLU A 130 1.76 -28.02 -1.08
CA GLU A 130 1.34 -27.45 0.21
C GLU A 130 -0.19 -27.48 0.40
N LEU A 131 -0.92 -28.10 -0.54
CA LEU A 131 -2.39 -28.22 -0.55
C LEU A 131 -2.88 -29.46 0.21
#